data_AF-A0A7S1JRC1-F1
#
_entry.id   AF-A0A7S1JRC1-F1
#
_cell.length_a   1.000
_cell.length_b   1.000
_cell.length_c   1.000
_cell.angle_alpha   90.00
_cell.angle_beta   90.00
_cell.angle_gamma   90.00
#
_symmetry.space_group_name_H-M   'P 1'
#
loop_
_entity.id
_entity.type
_entity.pdbx_description
1 polymer ?
#
loop_
_entity_poly.entity_id
_entity_poly.type
_entity_poly.pdbx_seq_one_letter_code
_entity_poly.pdbx_strand_id
1 'polypeptide(L)'
;MWLVEHQRWDEAADALRFASQCRFCQLPAIITREDLQRHRTKQAFLAEPRVVALWKMLGRHVDFGGERGRFELFDHGNGDLRAVKDEPECRLNLTPLPPAHHYHPHASPHNTPVRHHIVGYNEDGWDTDDGPVIIEASFSSLLVSTILLPNYADMDLTEKDIDRDARGGVLVGLLDQSVHQPVEGTTAVTAWTIHDTPLKFKLLLLTPFDHPFIALIDIRIDDSKDRRVSVKVLTTEPPAAGVSADAPFKQRFPRTTAMARPVLGQIAPVVFDGEAA
;
A
#
# COMPACT_ATOMS: atom_id res chain seq x y z
N MET A 1 15.48 -25.92 -10.67
CA MET A 1 14.66 -24.68 -10.62
C MET A 1 14.56 -24.27 -9.15
N TRP A 2 15.23 -23.19 -8.75
CA TRP A 2 15.50 -22.83 -7.34
C TRP A 2 14.35 -22.06 -6.66
N LEU A 3 13.35 -21.70 -7.44
CA LEU A 3 12.21 -20.86 -7.06
C LEU A 3 11.20 -21.54 -6.14
N VAL A 4 11.32 -22.86 -5.98
CA VAL A 4 10.36 -23.72 -5.27
C VAL A 4 10.92 -24.27 -3.95
N GLU A 5 12.22 -24.17 -3.72
CA GLU A 5 12.84 -24.67 -2.49
C GLU A 5 12.78 -23.59 -1.39
N HIS A 6 11.87 -23.76 -0.44
CA HIS A 6 11.81 -23.04 0.86
C HIS A 6 11.52 -21.53 0.80
N GLN A 7 11.14 -20.97 -0.35
CA GLN A 7 10.81 -19.56 -0.51
C GLN A 7 9.32 -19.32 -0.24
N ARG A 8 9.00 -18.35 0.62
CA ARG A 8 7.63 -17.82 0.76
C ARG A 8 7.37 -16.87 -0.39
N TRP A 9 6.23 -17.00 -1.05
CA TRP A 9 5.79 -16.14 -2.17
C TRP A 9 4.69 -15.16 -1.75
N ASP A 10 4.26 -15.25 -0.49
CA ASP A 10 3.03 -14.66 0.02
C ASP A 10 2.88 -13.19 -0.38
N GLU A 11 3.88 -12.34 -0.09
CA GLU A 11 3.76 -10.90 -0.34
C GLU A 11 3.64 -10.55 -1.84
N ALA A 12 4.41 -11.23 -2.70
CA ALA A 12 4.35 -10.97 -4.14
C ALA A 12 3.09 -11.57 -4.77
N ALA A 13 2.65 -12.74 -4.28
CA ALA A 13 1.39 -13.35 -4.70
C ALA A 13 0.19 -12.51 -4.26
N ASP A 14 0.21 -11.96 -3.05
CA ASP A 14 -0.79 -11.06 -2.51
C ASP A 14 -0.88 -9.76 -3.33
N ALA A 15 0.27 -9.18 -3.68
CA ALA A 15 0.31 -8.02 -4.58
C ALA A 15 -0.28 -8.33 -5.96
N LEU A 16 -0.03 -9.52 -6.55
CA LEU A 16 -0.66 -9.92 -7.82
C LEU A 16 -2.18 -10.11 -7.68
N ARG A 17 -2.65 -10.69 -6.57
CA ARG A 17 -4.10 -10.82 -6.31
C ARG A 17 -4.74 -9.44 -6.15
N PHE A 18 -4.09 -8.55 -5.41
CA PHE A 18 -4.55 -7.17 -5.26
C PHE A 18 -4.58 -6.42 -6.59
N ALA A 19 -3.54 -6.55 -7.41
CA ALA A 19 -3.53 -6.00 -8.77
C ALA A 19 -4.68 -6.57 -9.62
N SER A 20 -5.01 -7.85 -9.46
CA SER A 20 -6.16 -8.45 -10.15
C SER A 20 -7.50 -7.89 -9.68
N GLN A 21 -7.66 -7.68 -8.38
CA GLN A 21 -8.81 -6.99 -7.79
C GLN A 21 -8.96 -5.55 -8.33
N CYS A 22 -7.83 -4.86 -8.52
CA CYS A 22 -7.75 -3.53 -9.15
C CYS A 22 -7.86 -3.55 -10.68
N ARG A 23 -8.03 -4.73 -11.31
CA ARG A 23 -8.12 -4.93 -12.77
C ARG A 23 -6.83 -4.65 -13.55
N PHE A 24 -5.69 -4.61 -12.88
CA PHE A 24 -4.36 -4.45 -13.48
C PHE A 24 -3.63 -5.77 -13.71
N CYS A 25 -4.17 -6.90 -13.27
CA CYS A 25 -3.55 -8.22 -13.47
C CYS A 25 -4.59 -9.29 -13.80
N GLN A 26 -4.27 -10.18 -14.74
CA GLN A 26 -5.07 -11.37 -15.00
C GLN A 26 -4.47 -12.58 -14.29
N LEU A 27 -5.28 -13.26 -13.48
CA LEU A 27 -4.90 -14.51 -12.81
C LEU A 27 -5.54 -15.73 -13.50
N PRO A 28 -4.84 -16.88 -13.54
CA PRO A 28 -3.50 -17.11 -13.02
C PRO A 28 -2.40 -16.44 -13.86
N ALA A 29 -1.41 -15.81 -13.19
CA ALA A 29 -0.24 -15.27 -13.87
C ALA A 29 0.69 -16.41 -14.31
N ILE A 30 1.00 -16.46 -15.61
CA ILE A 30 1.85 -17.51 -16.19
C ILE A 30 3.30 -17.02 -16.19
N ILE A 31 4.13 -17.64 -15.34
CA ILE A 31 5.56 -17.34 -15.28
C ILE A 31 6.25 -17.93 -16.52
N THR A 32 6.84 -17.06 -17.34
CA THR A 32 7.50 -17.44 -18.60
C THR A 32 9.01 -17.60 -18.42
N ARG A 33 9.69 -18.07 -19.46
CA ARG A 33 11.16 -18.10 -19.49
C ARG A 33 11.77 -16.70 -19.32
N GLU A 34 11.12 -15.67 -19.86
CA GLU A 34 11.59 -14.29 -19.75
C GLU A 34 11.60 -13.81 -18.29
N ASP A 35 10.56 -14.17 -17.51
CA ASP A 35 10.51 -13.90 -16.07
C ASP A 35 11.68 -14.53 -15.35
N LEU A 36 11.91 -15.81 -15.61
CA LEU A 36 12.99 -16.57 -14.99
C LEU A 36 14.37 -16.03 -15.36
N GLN A 37 14.51 -15.40 -16.54
CA GLN A 37 15.77 -14.83 -17.02
C GLN A 37 16.13 -13.48 -16.38
N ARG A 38 15.22 -12.86 -15.63
CA ARG A 38 15.52 -11.67 -14.81
C ARG A 38 16.63 -11.95 -13.80
N HIS A 39 16.72 -13.17 -13.31
CA HIS A 39 17.82 -13.64 -12.45
C HIS A 39 18.67 -14.69 -13.17
N ARG A 40 19.86 -14.29 -13.62
CA ARG A 40 20.76 -15.19 -14.37
C ARG A 40 21.30 -16.36 -13.54
N THR A 41 21.40 -16.19 -12.22
CA THR A 41 21.96 -17.20 -11.31
C THR A 41 21.16 -17.28 -10.02
N LYS A 42 21.21 -18.44 -9.33
CA LYS A 42 20.64 -18.60 -7.98
C LYS A 42 21.24 -17.60 -6.99
N GLN A 43 22.53 -17.34 -7.11
CA GLN A 43 23.25 -16.41 -6.22
C GLN A 43 22.75 -14.98 -6.40
N ALA A 44 22.50 -14.53 -7.63
CA ALA A 44 21.93 -13.22 -7.89
C ALA A 44 20.54 -13.09 -7.25
N PHE A 45 19.68 -14.09 -7.46
CA PHE A 45 18.34 -14.13 -6.86
C PHE A 45 18.38 -14.07 -5.32
N LEU A 46 19.29 -14.81 -4.68
CA LEU A 46 19.42 -14.86 -3.22
C LEU A 46 20.15 -13.66 -2.61
N ALA A 47 20.86 -12.85 -3.41
CA ALA A 47 21.57 -11.66 -2.95
C ALA A 47 20.64 -10.47 -2.72
N GLU A 48 19.44 -10.50 -3.30
CA GLU A 48 18.46 -9.44 -3.18
C GLU A 48 17.45 -9.68 -2.06
N PRO A 49 16.82 -8.62 -1.51
CA PRO A 49 15.64 -8.79 -0.68
C PRO A 49 14.60 -9.63 -1.42
N ARG A 50 14.10 -10.68 -0.78
CA ARG A 50 13.24 -11.68 -1.41
C ARG A 50 12.06 -11.07 -2.17
N VAL A 51 11.34 -10.12 -1.57
CA VAL A 51 10.16 -9.51 -2.22
C VAL A 51 10.57 -8.73 -3.48
N VAL A 52 11.74 -8.06 -3.47
CA VAL A 52 12.30 -7.38 -4.65
C VAL A 52 12.64 -8.40 -5.74
N ALA A 53 13.36 -9.46 -5.38
CA ALA A 53 13.78 -10.51 -6.31
C ALA A 53 12.56 -11.18 -6.98
N LEU A 54 11.51 -11.46 -6.21
CA LEU A 54 10.23 -11.98 -6.71
C LEU A 54 9.54 -10.96 -7.63
N TRP A 55 9.46 -9.70 -7.21
CA TRP A 55 8.78 -8.68 -8.00
C TRP A 55 9.46 -8.39 -9.34
N LYS A 56 10.80 -8.50 -9.43
CA LYS A 56 11.51 -8.40 -10.72
C LYS A 56 11.01 -9.40 -11.77
N MET A 57 10.58 -10.58 -11.33
CA MET A 57 10.04 -11.61 -12.22
C MET A 57 8.54 -11.41 -12.48
N LEU A 58 7.81 -10.81 -11.53
CA LEU A 58 6.35 -10.83 -11.52
C LEU A 58 5.70 -9.49 -11.90
N GLY A 59 6.38 -8.38 -11.66
CA GLY A 59 5.82 -7.03 -11.78
C GLY A 59 5.33 -6.70 -13.19
N ARG A 60 5.94 -7.29 -14.23
CA ARG A 60 5.49 -7.13 -15.62
C ARG A 60 4.10 -7.72 -15.92
N HIS A 61 3.53 -8.51 -15.00
CA HIS A 61 2.16 -9.02 -15.12
C HIS A 61 1.13 -8.06 -14.53
N VAL A 62 1.57 -6.95 -13.92
CA VAL A 62 0.74 -5.84 -13.49
C VAL A 62 0.82 -4.74 -14.55
N ASP A 63 -0.25 -4.56 -15.28
CA ASP A 63 -0.39 -3.60 -16.37
C ASP A 63 -1.41 -2.52 -15.99
N PHE A 64 -0.93 -1.30 -15.85
CA PHE A 64 -1.77 -0.13 -15.57
C PHE A 64 -2.41 0.45 -16.85
N GLY A 65 -1.97 0.00 -18.03
CA GLY A 65 -2.49 0.36 -19.33
C GLY A 65 -1.99 1.70 -19.86
N GLY A 66 -1.98 1.84 -21.20
CA GLY A 66 -1.63 3.10 -21.88
C GLY A 66 -0.27 3.67 -21.46
N GLU A 67 -0.24 4.99 -21.20
CA GLU A 67 0.97 5.71 -20.77
C GLU A 67 1.37 5.42 -19.31
N ARG A 68 0.49 4.76 -18.54
CA ARG A 68 0.79 4.32 -17.17
C ARG A 68 1.79 3.17 -17.12
N GLY A 69 1.94 2.44 -18.22
CA GLY A 69 2.87 1.33 -18.33
C GLY A 69 2.56 0.16 -17.39
N ARG A 70 3.61 -0.57 -17.02
CA ARG A 70 3.51 -1.78 -16.17
C ARG A 70 4.29 -1.57 -14.88
N PHE A 71 3.96 -2.29 -13.82
CA PHE A 71 4.72 -2.23 -12.57
C PHE A 71 6.02 -3.06 -12.62
N GLU A 72 6.81 -2.85 -13.67
CA GLU A 72 8.06 -3.55 -13.92
C GLU A 72 9.22 -2.93 -13.12
N LEU A 73 10.21 -3.75 -12.78
CA LEU A 73 11.47 -3.30 -12.18
C LEU A 73 12.59 -3.35 -13.21
N PHE A 74 13.37 -2.27 -13.28
CA PHE A 74 14.49 -2.11 -14.20
C PHE A 74 15.80 -2.04 -13.43
N ASP A 75 16.71 -2.96 -13.75
CA ASP A 75 18.06 -3.02 -13.18
C ASP A 75 19.05 -2.25 -14.04
N HIS A 76 19.79 -1.37 -13.39
CA HIS A 76 20.95 -0.72 -13.99
C HIS A 76 22.22 -1.33 -13.38
N GLY A 77 23.21 -1.62 -14.22
CA GLY A 77 24.45 -2.31 -13.81
C GLY A 77 25.30 -1.59 -12.75
N ASN A 78 24.88 -0.40 -12.31
CA ASN A 78 25.46 0.38 -11.21
C ASN A 78 24.76 0.12 -9.85
N GLY A 79 23.78 -0.78 -9.80
CA GLY A 79 22.98 -1.06 -8.60
C GLY A 79 21.75 -0.17 -8.44
N ASP A 80 21.45 0.70 -9.41
CA ASP A 80 20.20 1.46 -9.42
C ASP A 80 19.04 0.57 -9.85
N LEU A 81 17.95 0.68 -9.11
CA LEU A 81 16.69 0.01 -9.38
C LEU A 81 15.64 1.07 -9.69
N ARG A 82 14.82 0.87 -10.71
CA ARG A 82 13.69 1.74 -11.04
C ARG A 82 12.40 0.93 -11.12
N ALA A 83 11.27 1.57 -10.87
CA ALA A 83 9.95 0.96 -10.93
C ALA A 83 9.03 1.70 -11.90
N VAL A 84 8.10 0.97 -12.52
CA VAL A 84 7.05 1.53 -13.40
C VAL A 84 7.59 2.01 -14.76
N LYS A 85 8.53 2.95 -14.78
CA LYS A 85 9.24 3.39 -15.99
C LYS A 85 10.75 3.28 -15.80
N ASP A 86 11.47 3.12 -16.91
CA ASP A 86 12.94 3.14 -16.90
C ASP A 86 13.48 4.57 -16.97
N GLU A 87 13.07 5.39 -16.02
CA GLU A 87 13.37 6.83 -15.94
C GLU A 87 14.05 7.14 -14.59
N PRO A 88 15.02 8.08 -14.53
CA PRO A 88 15.72 8.44 -13.30
C PRO A 88 14.82 8.79 -12.11
N GLU A 89 13.66 9.38 -12.37
CA GLU A 89 12.69 9.90 -11.41
C GLU A 89 11.88 8.76 -10.78
N CYS A 90 11.83 7.61 -11.45
CA CYS A 90 11.25 6.35 -10.99
C CYS A 90 12.21 5.49 -10.13
N ARG A 91 13.32 6.06 -9.64
CA ARG A 91 14.34 5.34 -8.88
C ARG A 91 13.84 4.89 -7.50
N LEU A 92 14.21 3.66 -7.15
CA LEU A 92 14.03 3.06 -5.83
C LEU A 92 15.36 3.03 -5.07
N ASN A 93 15.35 3.42 -3.80
CA ASN A 93 16.49 3.32 -2.90
C ASN A 93 16.18 2.35 -1.75
N LEU A 94 16.86 1.20 -1.77
CA LEU A 94 16.75 0.11 -0.81
C LEU A 94 17.81 0.17 0.31
N THR A 95 18.56 1.26 0.40
CA THR A 95 19.58 1.43 1.45
C THR A 95 18.92 1.35 2.82
N PRO A 96 19.46 0.56 3.78
CA PRO A 96 18.89 0.43 5.12
C PRO A 96 18.59 1.79 5.77
N LEU A 97 17.48 1.85 6.49
CA LEU A 97 17.09 3.05 7.22
C LEU A 97 18.06 3.32 8.37
N PRO A 98 18.33 4.60 8.71
CA PRO A 98 19.16 4.92 9.86
C PRO A 98 18.49 4.43 11.17
N PRO A 99 19.26 4.10 12.23
CA PRO A 99 18.71 3.58 13.48
C PRO A 99 17.62 4.44 14.13
N ALA A 100 17.67 5.76 13.91
CA ALA A 100 16.69 6.70 14.45
C ALA A 100 15.35 6.73 13.71
N HIS A 101 15.23 6.08 12.54
CA HIS A 101 13.99 6.08 11.76
C HIS A 101 12.94 5.18 12.42
N HIS A 102 11.67 5.60 12.50
CA HIS A 102 10.62 4.84 13.21
C HIS A 102 10.35 3.44 12.64
N TYR A 103 10.58 3.21 11.34
CA TYR A 103 10.48 1.88 10.72
C TYR A 103 11.72 1.00 10.92
N HIS A 104 12.85 1.55 11.37
CA HIS A 104 14.09 0.78 11.54
C HIS A 104 13.93 -0.45 12.45
N PRO A 105 13.28 -0.36 13.64
CA PRO A 105 13.07 -1.52 14.52
C PRO A 105 12.22 -2.63 13.90
N HIS A 106 11.46 -2.31 12.86
CA HIS A 106 10.54 -3.22 12.20
C HIS A 106 11.02 -3.63 10.80
N ALA A 107 12.20 -3.18 10.35
CA ALA A 107 12.67 -3.47 9.01
C ALA A 107 12.99 -4.96 8.84
N SER A 108 12.54 -5.54 7.73
CA SER A 108 12.84 -6.91 7.34
C SER A 108 13.87 -6.96 6.21
N PRO A 109 14.96 -7.75 6.30
CA PRO A 109 15.92 -7.88 5.21
C PRO A 109 15.32 -8.54 3.95
N HIS A 110 14.23 -9.29 4.10
CA HIS A 110 13.53 -9.92 2.98
C HIS A 110 12.46 -9.02 2.37
N ASN A 111 12.00 -8.00 3.12
CA ASN A 111 10.95 -7.07 2.75
C ASN A 111 11.33 -5.66 3.22
N THR A 112 12.41 -5.14 2.64
CA THR A 112 13.09 -3.93 3.11
C THR A 112 12.24 -2.68 2.91
N PRO A 113 12.36 -1.67 3.80
CA PRO A 113 11.90 -0.32 3.49
C PRO A 113 12.50 0.20 2.18
N VAL A 114 11.77 1.09 1.50
CA VAL A 114 12.16 1.64 0.20
C VAL A 114 11.85 3.13 0.14
N ARG A 115 12.76 3.91 -0.45
CA ARG A 115 12.54 5.33 -0.75
C ARG A 115 12.33 5.54 -2.24
N HIS A 116 11.39 6.41 -2.61
CA HIS A 116 11.04 6.71 -4.00
C HIS A 116 10.34 8.06 -4.13
N HIS A 117 10.16 8.53 -5.38
CA HIS A 117 9.41 9.75 -5.71
C HIS A 117 8.04 9.49 -6.35
N ILE A 118 7.62 8.23 -6.50
CA ILE A 118 6.30 7.87 -7.03
C ILE A 118 5.21 8.29 -6.02
N VAL A 119 4.67 9.50 -6.15
CA VAL A 119 3.72 10.09 -5.18
C VAL A 119 2.27 9.98 -5.60
N GLY A 120 2.01 9.85 -6.89
CA GLY A 120 0.65 9.87 -7.41
C GLY A 120 0.56 9.53 -8.88
N TYR A 121 -0.66 9.64 -9.39
CA TYR A 121 -0.98 9.50 -10.80
C TYR A 121 -1.98 10.59 -11.19
N ASN A 122 -1.72 11.30 -12.28
CA ASN A 122 -2.58 12.35 -12.82
C ASN A 122 -2.74 12.21 -14.35
N GLU A 123 -3.32 13.21 -15.01
CA GLU A 123 -3.54 13.19 -16.46
C GLU A 123 -2.23 13.08 -17.26
N ASP A 124 -1.11 13.56 -16.72
CA ASP A 124 0.22 13.54 -17.33
C ASP A 124 1.02 12.25 -17.03
N GLY A 125 0.43 11.34 -16.24
CA GLY A 125 1.01 10.04 -15.91
C GLY A 125 1.41 9.93 -14.44
N TRP A 126 2.53 9.25 -14.19
CA TRP A 126 3.07 9.08 -12.85
C TRP A 126 3.71 10.38 -12.37
N ASP A 127 3.31 10.83 -11.19
CA ASP A 127 3.90 12.00 -10.54
C ASP A 127 5.18 11.55 -9.82
N THR A 128 6.33 11.85 -10.44
CA THR A 128 7.67 11.46 -9.98
C THR A 128 8.67 12.60 -9.89
N ASP A 129 8.33 13.78 -10.41
CA ASP A 129 9.26 14.89 -10.62
C ASP A 129 9.02 15.97 -9.57
N ASP A 130 10.09 16.47 -8.93
CA ASP A 130 10.05 17.49 -7.87
C ASP A 130 9.14 17.16 -6.65
N GLY A 131 8.62 15.94 -6.59
CA GLY A 131 7.78 15.42 -5.51
C GLY A 131 8.59 15.05 -4.26
N PRO A 132 7.94 15.04 -3.08
CA PRO A 132 8.58 14.63 -1.85
C PRO A 132 9.10 13.19 -1.90
N VAL A 133 10.20 12.91 -1.21
CA VAL A 133 10.69 11.53 -1.06
C VAL A 133 9.75 10.78 -0.11
N ILE A 134 9.10 9.73 -0.62
CA ILE A 134 8.30 8.80 0.18
C ILE A 134 9.22 7.72 0.75
N ILE A 135 8.98 7.35 2.00
CA ILE A 135 9.66 6.23 2.67
C ILE A 135 8.59 5.20 3.03
N GLU A 136 8.50 4.14 2.24
CA GLU A 136 7.62 3.01 2.50
C GLU A 136 8.24 2.10 3.57
N ALA A 137 7.43 1.66 4.53
CA ALA A 137 7.87 0.81 5.64
C ALA A 137 8.40 -0.56 5.21
N SER A 138 8.00 -1.00 4.01
CA SER A 138 8.43 -2.27 3.41
C SER A 138 8.24 -2.23 1.90
N PHE A 139 8.87 -3.15 1.18
CA PHE A 139 8.68 -3.27 -0.26
C PHE A 139 7.25 -3.71 -0.58
N SER A 140 6.63 -4.54 0.26
CA SER A 140 5.20 -4.87 0.13
C SER A 140 4.30 -3.65 0.31
N SER A 141 4.68 -2.69 1.16
CA SER A 141 3.96 -1.43 1.30
C SER A 141 3.98 -0.68 -0.03
N LEU A 142 5.17 -0.53 -0.65
CA LEU A 142 5.30 0.04 -2.00
C LEU A 142 4.39 -0.68 -3.00
N LEU A 143 4.41 -2.02 -3.03
CA LEU A 143 3.60 -2.78 -3.99
C LEU A 143 2.12 -2.45 -3.87
N VAL A 144 1.57 -2.52 -2.66
CA VAL A 144 0.15 -2.26 -2.41
C VAL A 144 -0.19 -0.79 -2.67
N SER A 145 0.61 0.16 -2.18
CA SER A 145 0.40 1.59 -2.40
C SER A 145 0.38 1.92 -3.89
N THR A 146 1.40 1.51 -4.64
CA THR A 146 1.50 1.80 -6.08
C THR A 146 0.40 1.12 -6.91
N ILE A 147 -0.03 -0.10 -6.54
CA ILE A 147 -1.16 -0.78 -7.20
C ILE A 147 -2.48 -0.04 -6.94
N LEU A 148 -2.65 0.54 -5.75
CA LEU A 148 -3.87 1.25 -5.38
C LEU A 148 -3.95 2.65 -5.98
N LEU A 149 -2.81 3.34 -6.14
CA LEU A 149 -2.73 4.75 -6.55
C LEU A 149 -3.66 5.11 -7.73
N PRO A 150 -3.71 4.36 -8.85
CA PRO A 150 -4.54 4.75 -9.99
C PRO A 150 -6.05 4.69 -9.75
N ASN A 151 -6.51 3.98 -8.71
CA ASN A 151 -7.93 3.86 -8.35
C ASN A 151 -8.31 4.68 -7.12
N TYR A 152 -7.33 5.17 -6.35
CA TYR A 152 -7.57 5.77 -5.03
C TYR A 152 -8.50 6.99 -5.09
N ALA A 153 -8.30 7.87 -6.08
CA ALA A 153 -9.07 9.11 -6.21
C ALA A 153 -10.55 8.88 -6.58
N ASP A 154 -10.86 7.73 -7.19
CA ASP A 154 -12.21 7.38 -7.65
C ASP A 154 -13.02 6.59 -6.59
N MET A 155 -12.43 6.29 -5.44
CA MET A 155 -13.11 5.56 -4.37
C MET A 155 -14.10 6.47 -3.62
N ASP A 156 -15.26 5.91 -3.27
CA ASP A 156 -16.17 6.56 -2.33
C ASP A 156 -15.56 6.60 -0.94
N LEU A 157 -15.68 7.73 -0.24
CA LEU A 157 -15.05 7.89 1.08
C LEU A 157 -15.89 8.62 2.11
N THR A 158 -15.53 8.41 3.37
CA THR A 158 -15.86 9.31 4.48
C THR A 158 -14.59 9.65 5.25
N GLU A 159 -14.49 10.90 5.73
CA GLU A 159 -13.31 11.42 6.43
C GLU A 159 -13.73 12.10 7.73
N LYS A 160 -12.92 11.91 8.78
CA LYS A 160 -13.00 12.64 10.04
C LYS A 160 -11.61 12.95 10.58
N ASP A 161 -11.43 14.18 11.04
CA ASP A 161 -10.30 14.53 11.88
C ASP A 161 -10.65 14.28 13.35
N ILE A 162 -9.85 13.50 14.05
CA ILE A 162 -10.13 13.01 15.40
C ILE A 162 -8.95 13.34 16.32
N ASP A 163 -9.21 13.69 17.59
CA ASP A 163 -8.11 13.89 18.54
C ASP A 163 -7.30 12.60 18.71
N ARG A 164 -5.97 12.70 18.71
CA ARG A 164 -5.03 11.59 18.81
C ARG A 164 -5.20 10.79 20.10
N ASP A 165 -5.68 11.42 21.17
CA ASP A 165 -5.94 10.77 22.46
C ASP A 165 -7.40 10.32 22.59
N ALA A 166 -8.26 10.65 21.62
CA ALA A 166 -9.66 10.29 21.64
C ALA A 166 -9.80 8.78 21.88
N ARG A 167 -10.74 8.44 22.78
CA ARG A 167 -11.09 7.06 23.12
C ARG A 167 -9.86 6.20 23.53
N GLY A 168 -8.88 6.81 24.21
CA GLY A 168 -7.72 6.11 24.76
C GLY A 168 -6.55 5.91 23.79
N GLY A 169 -6.48 6.71 22.71
CA GLY A 169 -5.33 6.71 21.80
C GLY A 169 -5.29 5.55 20.81
N VAL A 170 -6.44 4.94 20.49
CA VAL A 170 -6.56 3.78 19.59
C VAL A 170 -5.87 4.04 18.25
N LEU A 171 -6.03 5.24 17.67
CA LEU A 171 -5.46 5.59 16.38
C LEU A 171 -3.93 5.65 16.40
N VAL A 172 -3.35 6.17 17.48
CA VAL A 172 -1.89 6.21 17.66
C VAL A 172 -1.33 4.79 17.76
N GLY A 173 -2.02 3.90 18.50
CA GLY A 173 -1.66 2.49 18.57
C GLY A 173 -1.61 1.80 17.20
N LEU A 174 -2.59 2.07 16.33
CA LEU A 174 -2.62 1.53 14.96
C LEU A 174 -1.46 2.06 14.10
N LEU A 175 -1.12 3.35 14.24
CA LEU A 175 -0.02 4.00 13.50
C LEU A 175 1.36 3.42 13.87
N ASP A 176 1.59 3.17 15.16
CA ASP A 176 2.88 2.69 15.67
C ASP A 176 3.08 1.17 15.51
N GLN A 177 2.02 0.42 15.21
CA GLN A 177 2.12 -1.03 14.99
C GLN A 177 2.96 -1.36 13.75
N SER A 178 3.78 -2.42 13.83
CA SER A 178 4.56 -2.90 12.68
C SER A 178 3.67 -3.33 11.50
N VAL A 179 4.08 -3.01 10.27
CA VAL A 179 3.41 -3.49 9.04
C VAL A 179 3.55 -4.99 8.82
N HIS A 180 4.48 -5.64 9.52
CA HIS A 180 4.69 -7.10 9.42
C HIS A 180 3.88 -7.90 10.45
N GLN A 181 3.12 -7.21 11.31
CA GLN A 181 2.22 -7.84 12.25
C GLN A 181 0.78 -7.69 11.78
N PRO A 182 -0.04 -8.76 11.84
CA PRO A 182 -1.45 -8.66 11.52
C PRO A 182 -2.16 -7.65 12.42
N VAL A 183 -2.98 -6.78 11.83
CA VAL A 183 -4.02 -6.03 12.54
C VAL A 183 -5.31 -6.84 12.39
N GLU A 184 -5.96 -7.19 13.50
CA GLU A 184 -7.18 -8.00 13.44
C GLU A 184 -8.25 -7.33 12.57
N GLY A 185 -8.89 -8.11 11.70
CA GLY A 185 -9.88 -7.59 10.74
C GLY A 185 -9.29 -6.97 9.48
N THR A 186 -7.96 -7.04 9.28
CA THR A 186 -7.29 -6.54 8.06
C THR A 186 -6.66 -7.69 7.26
N THR A 187 -6.61 -7.51 5.95
CA THR A 187 -5.95 -8.40 4.98
C THR A 187 -4.50 -8.00 4.78
N ALA A 188 -4.22 -6.71 4.68
CA ALA A 188 -2.87 -6.18 4.50
C ALA A 188 -2.74 -4.82 5.21
N VAL A 189 -1.50 -4.50 5.57
CA VAL A 189 -1.15 -3.27 6.27
C VAL A 189 0.03 -2.63 5.56
N THR A 190 -0.12 -1.38 5.15
CA THR A 190 0.99 -0.56 4.63
C THR A 190 1.18 0.67 5.50
N ALA A 191 2.37 1.25 5.42
CA ALA A 191 2.69 2.48 6.13
C ALA A 191 3.80 3.19 5.37
N TRP A 192 3.71 4.51 5.30
CA TRP A 192 4.75 5.34 4.73
C TRP A 192 4.88 6.66 5.49
N THR A 193 6.02 7.31 5.28
CA THR A 193 6.27 8.69 5.70
C THR A 193 6.74 9.51 4.53
N ILE A 194 6.68 10.83 4.70
CA ILE A 194 7.33 11.76 3.79
C ILE A 194 8.64 12.23 4.44
N HIS A 195 9.75 12.09 3.73
CA HIS A 195 11.07 12.47 4.20
C HIS A 195 11.10 13.92 4.68
N ASP A 196 11.81 14.16 5.80
CA ASP A 196 11.93 15.47 6.45
C ASP A 196 10.60 16.14 6.84
N THR A 197 9.54 15.34 6.97
CA THR A 197 8.25 15.81 7.49
C THR A 197 7.82 14.99 8.71
N PRO A 198 6.94 15.56 9.56
CA PRO A 198 6.32 14.86 10.68
C PRO A 198 5.14 13.97 10.25
N LEU A 199 4.86 13.84 8.94
CA LEU A 199 3.68 13.15 8.43
C LEU A 199 3.90 11.64 8.43
N LYS A 200 2.95 10.92 9.02
CA LYS A 200 2.92 9.46 9.01
C LYS A 200 1.58 8.98 8.50
N PHE A 201 1.63 7.91 7.72
CA PHE A 201 0.48 7.31 7.07
C PHE A 201 0.42 5.82 7.37
N LYS A 202 -0.81 5.32 7.46
CA LYS A 202 -1.11 3.90 7.66
C LYS A 202 -2.33 3.54 6.85
N LEU A 203 -2.22 2.53 6.01
CA LEU A 203 -3.34 1.98 5.28
C LEU A 203 -3.63 0.56 5.77
N LEU A 204 -4.89 0.32 6.10
CA LEU A 204 -5.41 -0.95 6.56
C LEU A 204 -6.39 -1.48 5.51
N LEU A 205 -5.96 -2.43 4.69
CA LEU A 205 -6.83 -3.07 3.70
C LEU A 205 -7.74 -4.06 4.44
N LEU A 206 -9.06 -3.86 4.34
CA LEU A 206 -10.05 -4.66 5.07
C LEU A 206 -10.48 -5.89 4.28
N THR A 207 -10.67 -5.72 2.97
CA THR A 207 -11.17 -6.76 2.09
C THR A 207 -10.07 -7.74 1.68
N PRO A 208 -10.36 -9.05 1.69
CA PRO A 208 -9.50 -10.04 1.05
C PRO A 208 -9.24 -9.71 -0.42
N PHE A 209 -8.13 -10.20 -0.97
CA PHE A 209 -7.72 -9.90 -2.35
C PHE A 209 -8.63 -10.50 -3.43
N ASP A 210 -9.52 -11.41 -3.08
CA ASP A 210 -10.53 -12.02 -3.96
C ASP A 210 -11.94 -11.45 -3.74
N HIS A 211 -12.07 -10.41 -2.92
CA HIS A 211 -13.34 -9.80 -2.60
C HIS A 211 -13.86 -8.93 -3.78
N PRO A 212 -15.18 -8.88 -4.05
CA PRO A 212 -15.74 -8.18 -5.23
C PRO A 212 -15.59 -6.65 -5.22
N PHE A 213 -15.15 -6.07 -4.11
CA PHE A 213 -14.81 -4.65 -3.98
C PHE A 213 -13.67 -4.50 -2.98
N ILE A 214 -13.05 -3.33 -2.99
CA ILE A 214 -11.95 -2.94 -2.12
C ILE A 214 -12.52 -2.06 -1.01
N ALA A 215 -12.21 -2.37 0.25
CA ALA A 215 -12.43 -1.45 1.36
C ALA A 215 -11.16 -1.31 2.19
N LEU A 216 -10.87 -0.09 2.61
CA LEU A 216 -9.67 0.24 3.39
C LEU A 216 -9.90 1.40 4.34
N ILE A 217 -9.05 1.47 5.36
CA ILE A 217 -8.93 2.62 6.26
C ILE A 217 -7.58 3.26 5.99
N ASP A 218 -7.57 4.56 5.73
CA ASP A 218 -6.36 5.38 5.62
C ASP A 218 -6.29 6.32 6.83
N ILE A 219 -5.17 6.26 7.55
CA ILE A 219 -4.93 7.04 8.76
C ILE A 219 -3.71 7.91 8.52
N ARG A 220 -3.88 9.21 8.71
CA ARG A 220 -2.82 10.22 8.59
C ARG A 220 -2.70 10.98 9.89
N ILE A 221 -1.47 11.13 10.39
CA ILE A 221 -1.13 12.01 11.50
C ILE A 221 -0.05 13.02 11.08
N ASP A 222 -0.15 14.24 11.60
CA ASP A 222 0.89 15.27 11.56
C ASP A 222 1.42 15.48 12.98
N ASP A 223 2.63 15.00 13.27
CA ASP A 223 3.23 15.16 14.60
C ASP A 223 3.75 16.59 14.87
N SER A 224 3.74 17.52 13.89
CA SER A 224 4.18 18.91 14.11
C SER A 224 3.08 19.88 14.52
N LYS A 225 1.82 19.61 14.15
CA LYS A 225 0.70 20.53 14.35
C LYS A 225 -0.58 19.77 14.60
N ASP A 226 -1.31 20.27 15.59
CA ASP A 226 -2.60 19.80 16.05
C ASP A 226 -2.61 18.33 16.48
N ARG A 227 -3.24 18.05 17.62
CA ARG A 227 -3.42 16.70 18.15
C ARG A 227 -4.39 15.88 17.28
N ARG A 228 -4.48 16.10 15.97
CA ARG A 228 -5.51 15.51 15.12
C ARG A 228 -4.95 14.43 14.21
N VAL A 229 -5.75 13.39 14.03
CA VAL A 229 -5.53 12.27 13.12
C VAL A 229 -6.67 12.30 12.11
N SER A 230 -6.35 12.42 10.82
CA SER A 230 -7.33 12.25 9.74
C SER A 230 -7.54 10.75 9.55
N VAL A 231 -8.78 10.30 9.68
CA VAL A 231 -9.21 8.93 9.43
C VAL A 231 -10.16 8.94 8.26
N LYS A 232 -9.77 8.26 7.19
CA LYS A 232 -10.59 8.05 6.01
C LYS A 232 -10.97 6.58 5.91
N VAL A 233 -12.22 6.32 5.51
CA VAL A 233 -12.68 5.00 5.11
C VAL A 233 -13.07 5.10 3.65
N LEU A 234 -12.38 4.32 2.81
CA LEU A 234 -12.53 4.36 1.34
C LEU A 234 -13.07 3.01 0.84
N THR A 235 -13.87 3.03 -0.22
CA THR A 235 -14.43 1.82 -0.80
C THR A 235 -14.77 1.90 -2.28
N THR A 236 -14.77 0.75 -2.94
CA THR A 236 -15.38 0.54 -4.26
C THR A 236 -16.67 -0.32 -4.19
N GLU A 237 -17.22 -0.51 -2.98
CA GLU A 237 -18.50 -1.16 -2.77
C GLU A 237 -19.58 -0.42 -3.57
N PRO A 238 -20.39 -1.13 -4.38
CA PRO A 238 -21.53 -0.49 -5.04
C PRO A 238 -22.52 0.09 -4.01
N PRO A 239 -23.02 1.33 -4.20
CA PRO A 239 -23.99 1.91 -3.29
C PRO A 239 -25.22 1.01 -3.10
N ALA A 240 -25.72 0.94 -1.87
CA ALA A 240 -26.92 0.18 -1.55
C ALA A 240 -28.12 0.63 -2.39
N ALA A 241 -28.87 -0.35 -2.92
CA ALA A 241 -30.01 -0.09 -3.78
C ALA A 241 -31.09 0.74 -3.07
N GLY A 242 -31.61 1.78 -3.74
CA GLY A 242 -32.67 2.63 -3.20
C GLY A 242 -32.21 3.67 -2.16
N VAL A 243 -30.90 3.80 -1.92
CA VAL A 243 -30.32 4.79 -1.01
C VAL A 243 -29.89 6.03 -1.79
N SER A 244 -30.19 7.23 -1.27
CA SER A 244 -29.78 8.50 -1.87
C SER A 244 -28.25 8.65 -1.87
N ALA A 245 -27.70 9.35 -2.86
CA ALA A 245 -26.28 9.72 -2.90
C ALA A 245 -25.85 10.57 -1.69
N ASP A 246 -26.78 11.34 -1.10
CA ASP A 246 -26.53 12.18 0.07
C ASP A 246 -26.71 11.44 1.40
N ALA A 247 -27.10 10.16 1.38
CA ALA A 247 -27.28 9.39 2.59
C ALA A 247 -25.93 9.17 3.30
N PRO A 248 -25.91 9.02 4.64
CA PRO A 248 -24.70 8.72 5.39
C PRO A 248 -23.92 7.53 4.81
N PHE A 249 -22.58 7.60 4.88
CA PHE A 249 -21.69 6.58 4.34
C PHE A 249 -22.08 5.15 4.74
N LYS A 250 -22.44 4.92 6.01
CA LYS A 250 -22.88 3.62 6.53
C LYS A 250 -24.15 3.05 5.90
N GLN A 251 -25.01 3.92 5.34
CA GLN A 251 -26.23 3.50 4.65
C GLN A 251 -25.93 3.21 3.17
N ARG A 252 -25.04 4.00 2.56
CA ARG A 252 -24.59 3.79 1.18
C ARG A 252 -23.71 2.55 1.04
N PHE A 253 -22.79 2.31 1.98
CA PHE A 253 -21.75 1.27 1.93
C PHE A 253 -21.76 0.40 3.19
N PRO A 254 -22.85 -0.33 3.45
CA PRO A 254 -23.04 -1.06 4.70
C PRO A 254 -22.00 -2.18 4.91
N ARG A 255 -21.49 -2.82 3.85
CA ARG A 255 -20.52 -3.91 4.00
C ARG A 255 -19.15 -3.36 4.40
N THR A 256 -18.73 -2.26 3.79
CA THR A 256 -17.52 -1.51 4.13
C THR A 256 -17.58 -1.06 5.59
N THR A 257 -18.69 -0.43 5.99
CA THR A 257 -18.86 -0.01 7.39
C THR A 257 -18.82 -1.19 8.36
N ALA A 258 -19.44 -2.32 8.01
CA ALA A 258 -19.41 -3.51 8.87
C ALA A 258 -17.99 -4.06 9.07
N MET A 259 -17.13 -4.00 8.05
CA MET A 259 -15.72 -4.42 8.15
C MET A 259 -14.85 -3.42 8.90
N ALA A 260 -15.08 -2.12 8.69
CA ALA A 260 -14.27 -1.06 9.30
C ALA A 260 -14.56 -0.88 10.79
N ARG A 261 -15.80 -1.13 11.23
CA ARG A 261 -16.24 -0.91 12.62
C ARG A 261 -15.40 -1.67 13.65
N PRO A 262 -15.16 -2.99 13.52
CA PRO A 262 -14.31 -3.73 14.45
C PRO A 262 -12.88 -3.19 14.53
N VAL A 263 -12.29 -2.82 13.38
CA VAL A 263 -10.91 -2.32 13.30
C VAL A 263 -10.77 -0.94 13.97
N LEU A 264 -11.74 -0.05 13.74
CA LEU A 264 -11.77 1.27 14.38
C LEU A 264 -12.22 1.22 15.85
N GLY A 265 -12.88 0.14 16.28
CA GLY A 265 -13.35 -0.05 17.65
C GLY A 265 -14.15 1.15 18.16
N GLN A 266 -13.67 1.76 19.25
CA GLN A 266 -14.33 2.89 19.90
C GLN A 266 -14.34 4.18 19.06
N ILE A 267 -13.54 4.25 17.99
CA ILE A 267 -13.49 5.38 17.06
C ILE A 267 -14.61 5.30 16.02
N ALA A 268 -15.13 4.09 15.74
CA ALA A 268 -16.10 3.88 14.68
C ALA A 268 -17.37 4.75 14.78
N PRO A 269 -17.95 5.04 15.97
CA PRO A 269 -19.08 5.95 16.08
C PRO A 269 -18.79 7.40 15.67
N VAL A 270 -17.57 7.89 15.90
CA VAL A 270 -17.15 9.23 15.44
C VAL A 270 -17.12 9.27 13.91
N VAL A 271 -16.60 8.21 13.29
CA VAL A 271 -16.47 8.08 11.83
C VAL A 271 -17.83 7.91 11.15
N PHE A 272 -18.68 7.01 11.64
CA PHE A 272 -19.90 6.59 10.92
C PHE A 272 -21.22 7.15 11.47
N ASP A 273 -21.25 7.55 12.74
CA ASP A 273 -22.49 7.87 13.47
C ASP A 273 -22.61 9.35 13.84
N GLY A 274 -21.57 10.14 13.59
CA GLY A 274 -21.57 11.59 13.84
C GLY A 274 -21.39 11.96 15.31
N GLU A 275 -20.86 11.04 16.13
CA GLU A 275 -20.45 11.38 17.50
C GLU A 275 -19.33 12.42 17.50
N ALA A 276 -19.24 13.18 18.59
CA ALA A 276 -18.14 14.13 18.79
C ALA A 276 -16.81 13.37 18.87
N ALA A 277 -15.84 13.88 18.10
CA ALA A 277 -14.46 13.42 18.07
C ALA A 277 -13.69 13.78 19.34
#